data_AF-A0A673JH40-F1
#
_entry.id   AF-A0A673JH40-F1
#
_cell.length_a   1.000
_cell.length_b   1.000
_cell.length_c   1.000
_cell.angle_alpha   90.00
_cell.angle_beta   90.00
_cell.angle_gamma   90.00
#
_symmetry.space_group_name_H-M   'P 1'
#
loop_
_entity.id
_entity.type
_entity.pdbx_description
1 polymer ?
#
loop_
_entity_poly.entity_id
_entity_poly.type
_entity_poly.pdbx_seq_one_letter_code
_entity_poly.pdbx_strand_id
1 'polypeptide(L)'
;MTVRSEKAADVLGGLLSGASGDFWLGLKYQCSDSNDGLKGYRWVTGDNTTHYVNWKSDLTVCSPQCVSVSQKVLKWTERPCNDRIEGYLCEYDNPGYCPHICVEGAWLQAPWSCEHYCNNTEGSYHCVCFQGYIQSVEDMHKCNMHCAESKCPANCDRNNNAQCNCPDGFLLEEPFCVDIDECDSGYCDHACENSPGGFQCSCNKGFVLIGKLQCRENVEGSGSSTPFDSFIPTSRSPTDKPVSISAGSLLGIMLCIVLCILLLVCLARCIMRRLSKMHRYDVDKGHHFECQDC
;
A
#
# COMPACT_ATOMS: atom_id res chain seq x y z
N MET A 1 -15.09 7.63 -11.65
CA MET A 1 -15.94 6.74 -12.45
C MET A 1 -16.21 7.41 -13.78
N THR A 2 -16.17 6.66 -14.88
CA THR A 2 -16.62 7.17 -16.19
C THR A 2 -18.04 6.70 -16.49
N VAL A 3 -18.87 7.55 -17.08
CA VAL A 3 -20.29 7.26 -17.35
C VAL A 3 -20.55 7.48 -18.84
N ARG A 4 -20.28 6.43 -19.62
CA ARG A 4 -20.18 6.50 -21.10
C ARG A 4 -21.37 5.90 -21.84
N SER A 5 -22.27 5.22 -21.12
CA SER A 5 -23.43 4.51 -21.67
C SER A 5 -24.61 4.59 -20.72
N GLU A 6 -25.81 4.35 -21.24
CA GLU A 6 -27.04 4.27 -20.43
C GLU A 6 -26.93 3.20 -19.32
N LYS A 7 -26.33 2.03 -19.63
CA LYS A 7 -26.09 0.98 -18.64
C LYS A 7 -25.22 1.45 -17.46
N ALA A 8 -24.19 2.26 -17.74
CA ALA A 8 -23.35 2.83 -16.70
C ALA A 8 -24.11 3.90 -15.88
N ALA A 9 -25.02 4.63 -16.51
CA ALA A 9 -25.88 5.60 -15.84
C ALA A 9 -26.93 4.93 -14.93
N ASP A 10 -27.47 3.76 -15.32
CA ASP A 10 -28.36 2.96 -14.49
C ASP A 10 -27.64 2.44 -13.23
N VAL A 11 -26.42 1.95 -13.40
CA VAL A 11 -25.55 1.54 -12.27
C VAL A 11 -25.28 2.71 -11.34
N LEU A 12 -25.01 3.90 -11.89
CA LEU A 12 -24.84 5.13 -11.11
C LEU A 12 -26.10 5.47 -10.30
N GLY A 13 -27.29 5.36 -10.91
CA GLY A 13 -28.56 5.58 -10.20
C GLY A 13 -28.76 4.60 -9.03
N GLY A 14 -28.36 3.35 -9.21
CA GLY A 14 -28.33 2.34 -8.15
C GLY A 14 -27.31 2.65 -7.04
N LEU A 15 -26.10 3.08 -7.40
CA LEU A 15 -25.03 3.45 -6.45
C LEU A 15 -25.40 4.66 -5.59
N LEU A 16 -26.10 5.64 -6.17
CA LEU A 16 -26.55 6.83 -5.45
C LEU A 16 -27.81 6.56 -4.62
N SER A 17 -28.41 5.37 -4.71
CA SER A 17 -29.60 5.01 -3.96
C SER A 17 -29.31 4.94 -2.45
N GLY A 18 -29.72 5.99 -1.72
CA GLY A 18 -29.48 6.13 -0.29
C GLY A 18 -28.28 7.00 0.08
N ALA A 19 -27.55 7.51 -0.93
CA ALA A 19 -26.48 8.49 -0.74
C ALA A 19 -27.05 9.92 -0.78
N SER A 20 -26.79 10.71 0.26
CA SER A 20 -27.18 12.12 0.32
C SER A 20 -25.97 13.01 0.05
N GLY A 21 -26.03 13.80 -1.03
CA GLY A 21 -24.96 14.72 -1.38
C GLY A 21 -24.73 14.84 -2.89
N ASP A 22 -23.76 15.69 -3.25
CA ASP A 22 -23.15 15.77 -4.56
C ASP A 22 -21.82 14.98 -4.55
N PHE A 23 -21.57 14.27 -5.64
CA PHE A 23 -20.36 13.46 -5.81
C PHE A 23 -19.68 13.77 -7.13
N TRP A 24 -18.34 13.77 -7.13
CA TRP A 24 -17.54 14.11 -8.30
C TRP A 24 -17.53 12.95 -9.30
N LEU A 25 -17.66 13.30 -10.59
CA LEU A 25 -17.47 12.42 -11.74
C LEU A 25 -16.07 12.59 -12.32
N GLY A 26 -15.58 11.54 -12.98
CA GLY A 26 -14.25 11.53 -13.60
C GLY A 26 -14.17 12.29 -14.93
N LEU A 27 -14.50 13.59 -14.93
CA LEU A 27 -14.36 14.48 -16.09
C LEU A 27 -13.33 15.57 -15.81
N LYS A 28 -12.34 15.71 -16.70
CA LYS A 28 -11.29 16.72 -16.69
C LYS A 28 -11.58 17.75 -17.77
N TYR A 29 -11.60 19.03 -17.40
CA TYR A 29 -11.84 20.11 -18.36
C TYR A 29 -10.61 20.42 -19.20
N GLN A 30 -10.80 20.57 -20.52
CA GLN A 30 -9.80 21.06 -21.45
C GLN A 30 -10.48 22.07 -22.40
N CYS A 31 -10.29 23.37 -22.18
CA CYS A 31 -10.81 24.41 -23.07
C CYS A 31 -10.43 24.11 -24.53
N SER A 32 -11.41 23.66 -25.30
CA SER A 32 -11.33 23.42 -26.73
C SER A 32 -12.75 23.60 -27.26
N ASP A 33 -12.90 24.31 -28.37
CA ASP A 33 -14.18 24.51 -29.07
C ASP A 33 -14.61 23.21 -29.79
N SER A 34 -14.62 22.08 -29.07
CA SER A 34 -15.03 20.80 -29.64
C SER A 34 -16.51 20.55 -29.38
N ASN A 35 -17.25 20.31 -30.46
CA ASN A 35 -18.69 20.07 -30.44
C ASN A 35 -19.02 18.59 -30.15
N ASP A 36 -18.18 17.94 -29.34
CA ASP A 36 -18.17 16.48 -29.12
C ASP A 36 -19.22 16.03 -28.06
N GLY A 37 -20.19 16.90 -27.72
CA GLY A 37 -21.21 16.66 -26.69
C GLY A 37 -20.70 16.71 -25.24
N LEU A 38 -19.40 16.49 -25.00
CA LEU A 38 -18.75 16.62 -23.69
C LEU A 38 -18.38 18.07 -23.31
N LYS A 39 -18.74 19.08 -24.11
CA LYS A 39 -18.49 20.51 -23.80
C LYS A 39 -17.02 20.86 -23.48
N GLY A 40 -16.06 20.25 -24.17
CA GLY A 40 -14.62 20.45 -23.89
C GLY A 40 -14.09 19.68 -22.67
N TYR A 41 -14.90 18.80 -22.05
CA TYR A 41 -14.42 17.86 -21.06
C TYR A 41 -13.89 16.57 -21.71
N ARG A 42 -12.93 15.94 -21.03
CA ARG A 42 -12.35 14.65 -21.36
C ARG A 42 -12.51 13.72 -20.16
N TRP A 43 -12.63 12.42 -20.40
CA TRP A 43 -12.60 11.47 -19.29
C TRP A 43 -11.22 11.46 -18.61
N VAL A 44 -11.20 11.18 -17.31
CA VAL A 44 -9.95 11.03 -16.54
C VAL A 44 -9.04 9.92 -17.06
N THR A 45 -9.56 9.01 -17.87
CA THR A 45 -8.82 7.98 -18.61
C THR A 45 -8.06 8.50 -19.84
N GLY A 46 -8.22 9.79 -20.19
CA GLY A 46 -7.47 10.43 -21.27
C GLY A 46 -8.16 10.46 -22.63
N ASP A 47 -9.32 9.84 -22.79
CA ASP A 47 -10.09 9.83 -24.06
C ASP A 47 -11.37 10.69 -23.99
N ASN A 48 -11.95 11.01 -25.14
CA ASN A 48 -13.19 11.79 -25.29
C ASN A 48 -14.36 10.94 -25.83
N THR A 49 -14.23 9.61 -25.85
CA THR A 49 -15.27 8.75 -26.43
C THR A 49 -16.45 8.62 -25.47
N THR A 50 -17.63 8.99 -25.93
CA THR A 50 -18.87 8.78 -25.17
C THR A 50 -20.05 8.57 -26.10
N HIS A 51 -21.00 7.75 -25.65
CA HIS A 51 -22.33 7.61 -26.27
C HIS A 51 -23.44 8.17 -25.38
N TYR A 52 -23.06 8.74 -24.23
CA TYR A 52 -23.98 9.21 -23.21
C TYR A 52 -23.51 10.53 -22.64
N VAL A 53 -24.43 11.48 -22.52
CA VAL A 53 -24.26 12.75 -21.81
C VAL A 53 -25.58 13.08 -21.11
N ASN A 54 -25.50 13.72 -19.94
CA ASN A 54 -26.70 14.06 -19.17
C ASN A 54 -26.53 15.37 -18.40
N TRP A 55 -26.22 16.44 -19.13
CA TRP A 55 -25.97 17.76 -18.57
C TRP A 55 -27.23 18.40 -17.96
N LYS A 56 -27.06 19.12 -16.85
CA LYS A 56 -28.15 19.86 -16.17
C LYS A 56 -28.53 21.14 -16.90
N SER A 57 -27.58 21.78 -17.59
CA SER A 57 -27.75 23.03 -18.33
C SER A 57 -27.03 22.95 -19.67
N ASP A 58 -27.51 23.67 -20.68
CA ASP A 58 -26.87 23.78 -22.01
C ASP A 58 -25.91 24.98 -22.11
N LEU A 59 -25.74 25.76 -21.04
CA LEU A 59 -24.81 26.88 -21.03
C LEU A 59 -23.37 26.40 -21.18
N THR A 60 -22.63 27.03 -22.09
CA THR A 60 -21.19 26.84 -22.28
C THR A 60 -20.45 27.92 -21.50
N VAL A 61 -19.83 27.55 -20.39
CA VAL A 61 -19.02 28.47 -19.58
C VAL A 61 -17.57 28.03 -19.69
N CYS A 62 -16.73 28.82 -20.35
CA CYS A 62 -15.29 28.57 -20.38
C CYS A 62 -14.65 29.04 -19.07
N SER A 63 -14.57 28.15 -18.08
CA SER A 63 -13.93 28.36 -16.77
C SER A 63 -13.49 26.99 -16.23
N PRO A 64 -12.41 26.86 -15.41
CA PRO A 64 -11.99 25.58 -14.84
C PRO A 64 -13.06 25.05 -13.88
N GLN A 65 -13.96 24.25 -14.44
CA GLN A 65 -15.05 23.60 -13.74
C GLN A 65 -14.82 22.08 -13.74
N CYS A 66 -15.33 21.45 -12.70
CA CYS A 66 -15.41 20.01 -12.54
C CYS A 66 -16.90 19.61 -12.55
N VAL A 67 -17.18 18.31 -12.70
CA VAL A 67 -18.55 17.83 -12.89
C VAL A 67 -18.99 16.95 -11.74
N SER A 68 -20.10 17.31 -11.10
CA SER A 68 -20.72 16.52 -10.03
C SER A 68 -22.08 15.95 -10.44
N VAL A 69 -22.53 14.95 -9.69
CA VAL A 69 -23.87 14.36 -9.79
C VAL A 69 -24.43 14.12 -8.39
N SER A 70 -25.74 14.25 -8.23
CA SER A 70 -26.45 13.92 -6.99
C SER A 70 -27.65 13.03 -7.26
N GLN A 71 -28.05 12.27 -6.23
CA GLN A 71 -29.22 11.40 -6.28
C GLN A 71 -30.51 12.17 -6.61
N LYS A 72 -30.64 13.42 -6.14
CA LYS A 72 -31.87 14.21 -6.33
C LYS A 72 -32.08 14.67 -7.77
N VAL A 73 -30.98 14.95 -8.48
CA VAL A 73 -31.04 15.55 -9.82
C VAL A 73 -30.73 14.51 -10.89
N LEU A 74 -29.83 13.56 -10.61
CA LEU A 74 -29.29 12.59 -11.57
C LEU A 74 -28.84 13.23 -12.89
N LYS A 75 -28.41 14.49 -12.86
CA LYS A 75 -27.83 15.22 -13.99
C LYS A 75 -26.47 15.77 -13.63
N TRP A 76 -25.60 15.85 -14.63
CA TRP A 76 -24.24 16.36 -14.53
C TRP A 76 -24.28 17.88 -14.36
N THR A 77 -23.73 18.33 -13.24
CA THR A 77 -23.69 19.75 -12.88
C THR A 77 -22.25 20.22 -12.92
N GLU A 78 -22.01 21.29 -13.67
CA GLU A 78 -20.70 21.94 -13.76
C GLU A 78 -20.51 22.89 -12.57
N ARG A 79 -19.34 22.85 -11.93
CA ARG A 79 -19.04 23.53 -10.66
C ARG A 79 -17.57 23.89 -10.55
N PRO A 80 -17.15 24.89 -9.76
CA PRO A 80 -15.73 25.10 -9.47
C PRO A 80 -15.09 23.83 -8.87
N CYS A 81 -13.91 23.45 -9.37
CA CYS A 81 -13.21 22.25 -8.85
C CYS A 81 -12.83 22.32 -7.37
N ASN A 82 -12.82 23.53 -6.79
CA ASN A 82 -12.54 23.74 -5.36
C ASN A 82 -13.81 23.68 -4.48
N ASP A 83 -14.98 23.40 -5.05
CA ASP A 83 -16.20 23.20 -4.26
C ASP A 83 -16.04 22.00 -3.33
N ARG A 84 -16.43 22.18 -2.05
CA ARG A 84 -16.52 21.07 -1.10
C ARG A 84 -17.82 20.30 -1.31
N ILE A 85 -17.70 19.02 -1.62
CA ILE A 85 -18.83 18.09 -1.78
C ILE A 85 -18.57 16.79 -1.01
N GLU A 86 -19.56 15.91 -0.99
CA GLU A 86 -19.61 14.73 -0.10
C GLU A 86 -18.65 13.60 -0.50
N GLY A 87 -18.18 13.56 -1.76
CA GLY A 87 -17.14 12.60 -2.15
C GLY A 87 -16.92 12.46 -3.65
N TYR A 88 -16.31 11.34 -4.04
CA TYR A 88 -15.96 11.00 -5.42
C TYR A 88 -16.54 9.64 -5.77
N LEU A 89 -17.02 9.49 -7.01
CA LEU A 89 -17.52 8.20 -7.51
C LEU A 89 -16.41 7.45 -8.21
N CYS A 90 -16.26 6.16 -7.89
CA CYS A 90 -15.26 5.29 -8.50
C CYS A 90 -15.91 4.10 -9.19
N GLU A 91 -15.29 3.68 -10.30
CA GLU A 91 -15.84 2.61 -11.15
C GLU A 91 -15.55 1.21 -10.59
N TYR A 92 -14.46 1.11 -9.83
CA TYR A 92 -14.03 -0.10 -9.14
C TYR A 92 -13.69 0.26 -7.70
N ASP A 93 -13.93 -0.68 -6.78
CA ASP A 93 -13.50 -0.59 -5.38
C ASP A 93 -11.95 -0.74 -5.23
N ASN A 94 -11.27 -1.01 -6.35
CA ASN A 94 -9.84 -1.27 -6.35
C ASN A 94 -9.06 0.00 -5.95
N PRO A 95 -8.21 -0.06 -4.91
CA PRO A 95 -7.58 1.11 -4.30
C PRO A 95 -6.69 1.99 -5.17
N GLY A 96 -6.36 1.58 -6.40
CA GLY A 96 -5.64 2.41 -7.37
C GLY A 96 -6.49 3.48 -8.07
N TYR A 97 -7.82 3.45 -7.95
CA TYR A 97 -8.73 4.32 -8.74
C TYR A 97 -9.36 5.48 -7.97
N CYS A 98 -9.21 5.54 -6.63
CA CYS A 98 -9.69 6.64 -5.77
C CYS A 98 -8.57 7.18 -4.85
N PRO A 99 -7.59 7.95 -5.36
CA PRO A 99 -6.56 8.51 -4.50
C PRO A 99 -7.10 9.68 -3.65
N HIS A 100 -6.45 9.89 -2.51
CA HIS A 100 -6.69 11.02 -1.60
C HIS A 100 -6.52 12.36 -2.32
N ILE A 101 -7.32 13.35 -1.93
CA ILE A 101 -7.18 14.73 -2.42
C ILE A 101 -6.66 15.61 -1.30
N CYS A 102 -5.59 16.36 -1.61
CA CYS A 102 -5.05 17.41 -0.78
C CYS A 102 -5.88 18.67 -0.99
N VAL A 103 -6.68 19.05 0.02
CA VAL A 103 -7.43 20.31 0.02
C VAL A 103 -6.86 21.18 1.13
N GLU A 104 -6.32 22.35 0.77
CA GLU A 104 -5.86 23.37 1.74
C GLU A 104 -4.82 22.84 2.76
N GLY A 105 -3.93 21.93 2.32
CA GLY A 105 -2.88 21.36 3.17
C GLY A 105 -3.37 20.28 4.15
N ALA A 106 -4.64 19.87 4.07
CA ALA A 106 -5.20 18.78 4.85
C ALA A 106 -5.54 17.56 3.96
N TRP A 107 -5.23 16.38 4.47
CA TRP A 107 -5.44 15.10 3.78
C TRP A 107 -6.74 14.44 4.26
N LEU A 108 -7.66 14.12 3.34
CA LEU A 108 -8.88 13.34 3.61
C LEU A 108 -8.73 11.92 3.02
N GLN A 109 -9.23 10.89 3.74
CA GLN A 109 -8.74 9.50 3.62
C GLN A 109 -9.32 8.64 2.48
N ALA A 110 -8.44 7.98 1.72
CA ALA A 110 -8.61 6.65 1.10
C ALA A 110 -7.56 5.67 1.72
N PRO A 111 -7.58 4.35 1.52
CA PRO A 111 -6.84 3.44 2.41
C PRO A 111 -5.31 3.33 2.21
N TRP A 112 -4.70 4.07 1.27
CA TRP A 112 -3.29 3.90 0.85
C TRP A 112 -2.58 5.26 0.75
N SER A 113 -1.92 5.62 1.85
CA SER A 113 -1.13 6.85 1.98
C SER A 113 0.36 6.56 1.77
N CYS A 114 1.04 7.32 0.92
CA CYS A 114 2.51 7.34 0.88
C CYS A 114 3.08 7.56 2.28
N GLU A 115 4.19 6.88 2.62
CA GLU A 115 4.87 7.03 3.91
C GLU A 115 5.41 8.45 4.12
N HIS A 116 5.93 9.07 3.07
CA HIS A 116 6.40 10.46 3.07
C HIS A 116 5.43 11.38 2.31
N TYR A 117 5.79 11.87 1.13
CA TYR A 117 4.93 12.79 0.36
C TYR A 117 4.46 12.17 -0.96
N CYS A 118 3.34 12.67 -1.46
CA CYS A 118 2.72 12.25 -2.71
C CYS A 118 2.80 13.40 -3.71
N ASN A 119 3.21 13.11 -4.94
CA ASN A 119 3.21 14.08 -6.02
C ASN A 119 2.26 13.62 -7.14
N ASN A 120 1.29 14.48 -7.45
CA ASN A 120 0.27 14.20 -8.45
C ASN A 120 0.88 14.21 -9.85
N THR A 121 0.47 13.26 -10.68
CA THR A 121 0.81 13.20 -12.10
C THR A 121 -0.48 13.24 -12.92
N GLU A 122 -0.37 13.42 -14.23
CA GLU A 122 -1.57 13.43 -15.08
C GLU A 122 -2.28 12.06 -15.01
N GLY A 123 -3.44 12.03 -14.35
CA GLY A 123 -4.25 10.82 -14.20
C GLY A 123 -3.75 9.85 -13.12
N SER A 124 -2.74 10.21 -12.33
CA SER A 124 -2.18 9.33 -11.29
C SER A 124 -1.43 10.14 -10.21
N TYR A 125 -0.61 9.45 -9.41
CA TYR A 125 0.32 10.02 -8.46
C TYR A 125 1.51 9.08 -8.28
N HIS A 126 2.60 9.59 -7.70
CA HIS A 126 3.69 8.75 -7.21
C HIS A 126 4.14 9.22 -5.83
N CYS A 127 4.61 8.28 -5.02
CA CYS A 127 5.21 8.61 -3.73
C CYS A 127 6.63 9.12 -3.94
N VAL A 128 7.01 10.08 -3.12
CA VAL A 128 8.33 10.70 -3.14
C VAL A 128 8.83 10.75 -1.70
N CYS A 129 10.10 10.40 -1.52
CA CYS A 129 10.71 10.20 -0.22
C CYS A 129 11.54 11.41 0.22
N PHE A 130 11.74 11.58 1.52
CA PHE A 130 12.65 12.60 2.05
C PHE A 130 14.09 12.36 1.58
N GLN A 131 14.93 13.37 1.73
CA GLN A 131 16.35 13.25 1.42
C GLN A 131 16.98 12.13 2.28
N GLY A 132 17.80 11.28 1.65
CA GLY A 132 18.37 10.09 2.29
C GLY A 132 17.44 8.87 2.26
N TYR A 133 16.34 8.93 1.52
CA TYR A 133 15.40 7.82 1.33
C TYR A 133 15.07 7.64 -0.14
N ILE A 134 14.78 6.39 -0.53
CA ILE A 134 14.29 6.00 -1.85
C ILE A 134 13.01 5.18 -1.70
N GLN A 135 12.20 5.16 -2.76
CA GLN A 135 10.98 4.37 -2.78
C GLN A 135 11.32 2.87 -2.71
N SER A 136 10.60 2.13 -1.87
CA SER A 136 10.79 0.70 -1.74
C SER A 136 10.33 -0.03 -3.02
N VAL A 137 11.11 -1.03 -3.43
CA VAL A 137 10.79 -1.90 -4.56
C VAL A 137 9.67 -2.89 -4.21
N GLU A 138 9.58 -3.27 -2.93
CA GLU A 138 8.57 -4.22 -2.45
C GLU A 138 7.21 -3.55 -2.22
N ASP A 139 7.23 -2.30 -1.75
CA ASP A 139 6.02 -1.52 -1.50
C ASP A 139 6.23 -0.08 -1.96
N MET A 140 5.61 0.25 -3.09
CA MET A 140 5.75 1.56 -3.73
C MET A 140 5.19 2.72 -2.88
N HIS A 141 4.49 2.43 -1.78
CA HIS A 141 4.03 3.44 -0.82
C HIS A 141 5.03 3.69 0.32
N LYS A 142 6.07 2.86 0.46
CA LYS A 142 7.08 2.97 1.51
C LYS A 142 8.38 3.58 1.02
N CYS A 143 9.12 4.14 1.97
CA CYS A 143 10.39 4.78 1.76
C CYS A 143 11.46 4.10 2.62
N ASN A 144 12.47 3.54 1.96
CA ASN A 144 13.60 2.93 2.62
C ASN A 144 14.76 3.92 2.67
N MET A 145 15.50 3.92 3.78
CA MET A 145 16.71 4.72 3.91
C MET A 145 17.74 4.26 2.87
N HIS A 146 18.48 5.20 2.30
CA HIS A 146 19.48 4.91 1.27
C HIS A 146 20.63 5.92 1.31
N CYS A 147 21.84 5.41 1.15
CA CYS A 147 23.05 6.19 1.06
C CYS A 147 23.73 5.95 -0.28
N ALA A 148 23.94 7.03 -1.04
CA ALA A 148 24.55 6.96 -2.37
C ALA A 148 26.08 6.88 -2.34
N GLU A 149 26.68 7.17 -1.18
CA GLU A 149 28.12 7.17 -0.94
C GLU A 149 28.44 6.18 0.18
N SER A 150 29.70 5.75 0.28
CA SER A 150 30.16 4.83 1.34
C SER A 150 30.10 5.43 2.75
N LYS A 151 29.77 6.72 2.88
CA LYS A 151 29.55 7.39 4.16
C LYS A 151 28.44 8.43 4.04
N CYS A 152 27.52 8.44 5.00
CA CYS A 152 26.40 9.37 5.05
C CYS A 152 26.00 9.70 6.50
N PRO A 153 25.28 10.80 6.76
CA PRO A 153 24.77 11.09 8.10
C PRO A 153 23.76 10.04 8.56
N ALA A 154 23.86 9.58 9.81
CA ALA A 154 22.87 8.69 10.40
C ALA A 154 21.56 9.44 10.69
N ASN A 155 20.43 8.76 10.56
CA ASN A 155 19.14 9.34 10.89
C ASN A 155 18.82 9.12 12.38
N CYS A 156 18.90 10.17 13.17
CA CYS A 156 18.69 10.13 14.62
C CYS A 156 17.39 10.83 15.04
N ASP A 157 16.71 10.30 16.05
CA ASP A 157 15.55 10.97 16.64
C ASP A 157 15.98 12.29 17.31
N ARG A 158 15.30 13.39 16.96
CA ARG A 158 15.57 14.72 17.54
C ARG A 158 15.32 14.77 19.04
N ASN A 159 14.43 13.93 19.56
CA ASN A 159 14.11 13.87 20.99
C ASN A 159 15.02 12.90 21.74
N ASN A 160 15.72 12.02 21.03
CA ASN A 160 16.64 11.05 21.60
C ASN A 160 17.82 10.78 20.65
N ASN A 161 18.86 11.59 20.77
CA ASN A 161 20.07 11.50 19.94
C ASN A 161 20.80 10.15 20.02
N ALA A 162 20.51 9.30 21.02
CA ALA A 162 21.11 7.97 21.13
C ALA A 162 20.40 6.92 20.26
N GLN A 163 19.32 7.28 19.56
CA GLN A 163 18.55 6.38 18.71
C GLN A 163 18.72 6.79 17.25
N CYS A 164 19.79 6.28 16.65
CA CYS A 164 20.14 6.49 15.24
C CYS A 164 19.99 5.20 14.45
N ASN A 165 19.54 5.32 13.20
CA ASN A 165 19.38 4.20 12.28
C ASN A 165 20.22 4.43 11.02
N CYS A 166 20.71 3.32 10.47
CA CYS A 166 21.42 3.26 9.20
C CYS A 166 20.67 2.38 8.20
N PRO A 167 20.88 2.58 6.88
CA PRO A 167 20.35 1.67 5.88
C PRO A 167 21.01 0.30 5.97
N ASP A 168 20.38 -0.72 5.40
CA ASP A 168 20.95 -2.06 5.30
C ASP A 168 22.29 -2.02 4.56
N GLY A 169 23.27 -2.81 5.02
CA GLY A 169 24.64 -2.80 4.48
C GLY A 169 25.55 -1.71 5.08
N PHE A 170 25.06 -0.92 6.04
CA PHE A 170 25.86 0.12 6.72
C PHE A 170 25.97 -0.13 8.23
N LEU A 171 27.13 0.21 8.78
CA LEU A 171 27.41 0.21 10.21
C LEU A 171 27.24 1.62 10.79
N LEU A 172 26.61 1.72 11.97
CA LEU A 172 26.49 2.97 12.71
C LEU A 172 27.82 3.30 13.41
N GLU A 173 28.48 4.35 12.94
CA GLU A 173 29.64 4.98 13.56
C GLU A 173 29.28 6.44 13.89
N GLU A 174 28.61 6.66 15.03
CA GLU A 174 28.01 7.95 15.39
C GLU A 174 28.94 9.14 15.11
N PRO A 175 28.51 10.17 14.35
CA PRO A 175 27.14 10.42 13.85
C PRO A 175 26.87 9.95 12.40
N PHE A 176 27.65 9.01 11.87
CA PHE A 176 27.59 8.59 10.48
C PHE A 176 27.21 7.11 10.31
N CYS A 177 26.67 6.80 9.16
CA CYS A 177 26.59 5.44 8.64
C CYS A 177 27.75 5.23 7.68
N VAL A 178 28.50 4.16 7.88
CA VAL A 178 29.66 3.77 7.05
C VAL A 178 29.35 2.44 6.40
N ASP A 179 29.56 2.38 5.10
CA ASP A 179 29.34 1.19 4.28
C ASP A 179 30.19 0.01 4.77
N ILE A 180 29.59 -1.16 4.82
CA ILE A 180 30.28 -2.40 5.20
C ILE A 180 30.96 -2.94 3.94
N ASP A 181 32.27 -2.95 3.90
CA ASP A 181 32.98 -3.55 2.77
C ASP A 181 32.97 -5.09 2.89
N GLU A 182 32.04 -5.74 2.19
CA GLU A 182 31.96 -7.20 2.22
C GLU A 182 33.10 -7.88 1.44
N CYS A 183 33.81 -7.15 0.57
CA CYS A 183 34.98 -7.65 -0.14
C CYS A 183 36.18 -7.80 0.80
N ASP A 184 36.39 -6.86 1.72
CA ASP A 184 37.42 -6.94 2.76
C ASP A 184 37.18 -8.13 3.72
N SER A 185 35.92 -8.50 3.90
CA SER A 185 35.51 -9.66 4.71
C SER A 185 35.59 -11.00 3.96
N GLY A 186 35.89 -10.99 2.64
CA GLY A 186 36.08 -12.20 1.83
C GLY A 186 34.81 -12.97 1.51
N TYR A 187 33.67 -12.28 1.31
CA TYR A 187 32.39 -12.94 1.02
C TYR A 187 32.31 -13.64 -0.36
N CYS A 188 33.09 -13.20 -1.35
CA CYS A 188 33.09 -13.77 -2.70
C CYS A 188 34.15 -14.86 -2.90
N ASP A 189 33.81 -15.91 -3.66
CA ASP A 189 34.77 -16.97 -4.02
C ASP A 189 35.91 -16.47 -4.94
N HIS A 190 35.60 -15.56 -5.86
CA HIS A 190 36.53 -15.02 -6.85
C HIS A 190 36.62 -13.49 -6.76
N ALA A 191 36.25 -12.76 -7.82
CA ALA A 191 36.35 -11.31 -7.84
C ALA A 191 35.17 -10.67 -7.10
N CYS A 192 35.44 -9.56 -6.42
CA CYS A 192 34.47 -8.79 -5.64
C CYS A 192 34.59 -7.31 -5.99
N GLU A 193 33.45 -6.65 -6.16
CA GLU A 193 33.35 -5.21 -6.31
C GLU A 193 32.41 -4.68 -5.23
N ASN A 194 32.93 -3.86 -4.32
CA ASN A 194 32.16 -3.24 -3.26
C ASN A 194 31.42 -2.00 -3.79
N SER A 195 30.21 -1.76 -3.30
CA SER A 195 29.39 -0.60 -3.63
C SER A 195 28.62 -0.11 -2.40
N PRO A 196 28.18 1.16 -2.34
CA PRO A 196 27.42 1.64 -1.18
C PRO A 196 26.13 0.81 -0.96
N GLY A 197 26.05 0.14 0.20
CA GLY A 197 24.93 -0.71 0.61
C GLY A 197 25.02 -2.17 0.16
N GLY A 198 26.14 -2.59 -0.41
CA GLY A 198 26.42 -4.01 -0.69
C GLY A 198 27.42 -4.23 -1.83
N PHE A 199 27.47 -5.45 -2.36
CA PHE A 199 28.58 -5.86 -3.21
C PHE A 199 28.15 -6.75 -4.37
N GLN A 200 29.03 -6.87 -5.36
CA GLN A 200 28.85 -7.76 -6.49
C GLN A 200 30.04 -8.72 -6.63
N CYS A 201 29.76 -10.02 -6.54
CA CYS A 201 30.74 -11.05 -6.89
C CYS A 201 30.72 -11.35 -8.39
N SER A 202 31.88 -11.67 -8.94
CA SER A 202 32.03 -12.17 -10.30
C SER A 202 33.00 -13.34 -10.38
N CYS A 203 32.75 -14.26 -11.31
CA CYS A 203 33.55 -15.47 -11.46
C CYS A 203 34.57 -15.34 -12.60
N ASN A 204 35.74 -15.95 -12.39
CA ASN A 204 36.75 -16.07 -13.41
C ASN A 204 36.26 -16.86 -14.63
N LYS A 205 36.91 -16.67 -15.78
CA LYS A 205 36.57 -17.37 -17.03
C LYS A 205 36.54 -18.90 -16.82
N GLY A 206 35.47 -19.53 -17.27
CA GLY A 206 35.25 -20.98 -17.11
C GLY A 206 34.47 -21.34 -15.84
N PHE A 207 34.02 -20.36 -15.06
CA PHE A 207 33.17 -20.55 -13.89
C PHE A 207 31.87 -19.74 -14.02
N VAL A 208 30.80 -20.25 -13.40
CA VAL A 208 29.51 -19.58 -13.29
C VAL A 208 29.21 -19.23 -11.84
N LEU A 209 28.62 -18.05 -11.64
CA LEU A 209 28.17 -17.58 -10.34
C LEU A 209 26.90 -18.34 -9.96
N ILE A 210 26.95 -19.05 -8.84
CA ILE A 210 25.84 -19.76 -8.24
C ILE A 210 25.34 -18.95 -7.04
N GLY A 211 24.09 -18.50 -7.13
CA GLY A 211 23.53 -17.57 -6.14
C GLY A 211 24.15 -16.19 -6.29
N LYS A 212 24.72 -15.65 -5.20
CA LYS A 212 25.38 -14.34 -5.18
C LYS A 212 26.86 -14.37 -4.84
N LEU A 213 27.38 -15.48 -4.30
CA LEU A 213 28.71 -15.54 -3.68
C LEU A 213 29.64 -16.58 -4.31
N GLN A 214 29.09 -17.70 -4.78
CA GLN A 214 29.87 -18.90 -5.08
C GLN A 214 30.15 -19.08 -6.56
N CYS A 215 31.33 -19.59 -6.90
CA CYS A 215 31.72 -19.88 -8.27
C CYS A 215 31.90 -21.38 -8.50
N ARG A 216 31.29 -21.91 -9.56
CA ARG A 216 31.45 -23.32 -9.96
C ARG A 216 31.94 -23.43 -11.39
N GLU A 217 32.82 -24.40 -11.65
CA GLU A 217 33.30 -24.69 -12.99
C GLU A 217 32.15 -25.00 -13.96
N ASN A 218 32.24 -24.42 -15.16
CA ASN A 218 31.49 -24.88 -16.32
C ASN A 218 32.14 -26.18 -16.79
N VAL A 219 31.57 -27.32 -16.39
CA VAL A 219 31.95 -28.61 -16.95
C VAL A 219 31.33 -28.74 -18.35
N GLU A 220 31.87 -27.99 -19.31
CA GLU A 220 31.65 -28.24 -20.72
C GLU A 220 32.99 -28.56 -21.37
N GLY A 221 33.26 -29.87 -21.46
CA GLY A 221 34.48 -30.41 -22.02
C GLY A 221 34.38 -31.89 -22.32
N SER A 222 33.37 -32.33 -23.08
CA SER A 222 33.49 -33.55 -23.89
C SER A 222 32.47 -33.60 -25.03
N GLY A 223 32.94 -33.34 -26.25
CA GLY A 223 32.49 -33.98 -27.49
C GLY A 223 31.07 -33.73 -28.02
N SER A 224 31.01 -33.18 -29.24
CA SER A 224 29.93 -33.28 -30.23
C SER A 224 28.77 -32.28 -30.13
N SER A 225 28.92 -31.15 -30.82
CA SER A 225 27.80 -30.35 -31.29
C SER A 225 27.02 -31.10 -32.39
N THR A 226 25.97 -31.83 -32.00
CA THR A 226 24.82 -32.01 -32.89
C THR A 226 23.95 -30.75 -32.86
N PRO A 227 23.25 -30.42 -33.96
CA PRO A 227 22.64 -29.10 -34.13
C PRO A 227 21.55 -28.82 -33.10
N PHE A 228 21.58 -27.60 -32.56
CA PHE A 228 20.54 -27.01 -31.72
C PHE A 228 19.22 -27.02 -32.49
N ASP A 229 18.28 -27.87 -32.08
CA ASP A 229 16.89 -27.72 -32.47
C ASP A 229 16.18 -26.86 -31.42
N SER A 230 15.34 -25.98 -31.95
CA SER A 230 14.71 -24.87 -31.28
C SER A 230 13.75 -25.33 -30.19
N PHE A 231 13.94 -24.91 -28.93
CA PHE A 231 12.88 -25.01 -27.93
C PHE A 231 12.60 -23.69 -27.23
N ILE A 232 11.35 -23.30 -27.42
CA ILE A 232 10.59 -22.15 -26.91
C ILE A 232 10.71 -22.03 -25.37
N PRO A 233 10.91 -20.83 -24.80
CA PRO A 233 10.88 -20.65 -23.35
C PRO A 233 9.42 -20.69 -22.87
N THR A 234 9.04 -21.80 -22.22
CA THR A 234 7.83 -21.82 -21.40
C THR A 234 8.23 -21.40 -20.00
N SER A 235 7.85 -20.19 -19.59
CA SER A 235 7.98 -19.72 -18.22
C SER A 235 7.21 -20.66 -17.27
N ARG A 236 7.92 -21.37 -16.39
CA ARG A 236 7.32 -21.94 -15.18
C ARG A 236 7.94 -21.27 -13.96
N SER A 237 7.07 -20.55 -13.25
CA SER A 237 7.26 -20.03 -11.90
C SER A 237 7.79 -21.13 -10.96
N PRO A 238 8.61 -20.81 -9.95
CA PRO A 238 8.88 -21.73 -8.86
C PRO A 238 7.58 -22.04 -8.13
N THR A 239 7.11 -23.27 -8.21
CA THR A 239 6.10 -23.78 -7.28
C THR A 239 6.74 -23.87 -5.90
N ASP A 240 6.25 -23.07 -4.97
CA ASP A 240 6.44 -23.26 -3.54
C ASP A 240 6.18 -24.73 -3.18
N LYS A 241 7.17 -25.36 -2.53
CA LYS A 241 6.96 -26.66 -1.91
C LYS A 241 5.96 -26.46 -0.77
N PRO A 242 4.82 -27.18 -0.73
CA PRO A 242 3.95 -27.11 0.42
C PRO A 242 4.71 -27.64 1.64
N VAL A 243 4.73 -26.86 2.71
CA VAL A 243 5.24 -27.26 4.03
C VAL A 243 4.47 -28.50 4.46
N SER A 244 5.12 -29.66 4.42
CA SER A 244 4.54 -30.91 4.92
C SER A 244 4.57 -30.89 6.45
N ILE A 245 3.46 -30.50 7.06
CA ILE A 245 3.27 -30.55 8.52
C ILE A 245 3.23 -32.02 8.93
N SER A 246 4.20 -32.45 9.73
CA SER A 246 4.24 -33.80 10.30
C SER A 246 2.99 -34.06 11.15
N ALA A 247 2.40 -35.25 11.06
CA ALA A 247 1.21 -35.65 11.82
C ALA A 247 1.37 -35.47 13.35
N GLY A 248 2.61 -35.49 13.86
CA GLY A 248 2.90 -35.20 15.27
C GLY A 248 2.67 -33.73 15.66
N SER A 249 2.85 -32.79 14.74
CA SER A 249 2.69 -31.35 14.98
C SER A 249 1.21 -30.96 15.16
N LEU A 250 0.30 -31.62 14.43
CA LEU A 250 -1.14 -31.37 14.55
C LEU A 250 -1.68 -31.81 15.92
N LEU A 251 -1.22 -32.95 16.45
CA LEU A 251 -1.61 -33.41 17.79
C LEU A 251 -1.13 -32.45 18.89
N GLY A 252 0.09 -31.90 18.74
CA GLY A 252 0.61 -30.89 19.66
C GLY A 252 -0.23 -29.61 19.67
N ILE A 253 -0.60 -29.11 18.49
CA ILE A 253 -1.45 -27.92 18.36
C ILE A 253 -2.83 -28.16 18.98
N MET A 254 -3.44 -29.32 18.72
CA MET A 254 -4.75 -29.65 19.31
C MET A 254 -4.71 -29.74 20.85
N LEU A 255 -3.65 -30.32 21.41
CA LEU A 255 -3.46 -30.37 22.87
C LEU A 255 -3.26 -28.98 23.46
N CYS A 256 -2.46 -28.11 22.82
CA CYS A 256 -2.26 -26.73 23.25
C CYS A 256 -3.56 -25.92 23.22
N ILE A 257 -4.37 -26.05 22.17
CA ILE A 257 -5.65 -25.36 22.04
C ILE A 257 -6.61 -25.78 23.16
N VAL A 258 -6.72 -27.09 23.44
CA VAL A 258 -7.56 -27.59 24.53
C VAL A 258 -7.10 -27.05 25.89
N LEU A 259 -5.80 -27.02 26.14
CA LEU A 259 -5.21 -26.46 27.37
C LEU A 259 -5.53 -24.95 27.52
N CYS A 260 -5.39 -24.18 26.44
CA CYS A 260 -5.74 -22.77 26.43
C CYS A 260 -7.22 -22.53 26.71
N ILE A 261 -8.13 -23.31 26.09
CA ILE A 261 -9.57 -23.21 26.34
C ILE A 261 -9.90 -23.53 27.80
N LEU A 262 -9.31 -24.57 28.38
CA LEU A 262 -9.51 -24.92 29.79
C LEU A 262 -9.04 -23.80 30.72
N LEU A 263 -7.88 -23.19 30.43
CA LEU A 263 -7.37 -22.04 31.19
C LEU A 263 -8.31 -20.83 31.09
N LEU A 264 -8.81 -20.51 29.90
CA LEU A 264 -9.76 -19.42 29.69
C LEU A 264 -11.08 -19.65 30.44
N VAL A 265 -11.62 -20.87 30.41
CA VAL A 265 -12.82 -21.23 31.18
C VAL A 265 -12.57 -21.11 32.68
N CYS A 266 -11.41 -21.56 33.16
CA CYS A 266 -11.02 -21.41 34.57
C CYS A 266 -10.90 -19.93 34.97
N LEU A 267 -10.26 -19.10 34.14
CA LEU A 267 -10.16 -17.65 34.36
C LEU A 267 -11.54 -17.00 34.38
N ALA A 268 -12.41 -17.31 33.41
CA ALA A 268 -13.78 -16.81 33.37
C ALA A 268 -14.56 -17.22 34.63
N ARG A 269 -14.46 -18.48 35.07
CA ARG A 269 -15.09 -18.95 36.32
C ARG A 269 -14.51 -18.24 37.55
N CYS A 270 -13.22 -17.99 37.60
CA CYS A 270 -12.57 -17.23 38.67
C CYS A 270 -13.07 -15.78 38.72
N ILE A 271 -13.18 -15.12 37.56
CA ILE A 271 -13.71 -13.76 37.44
C ILE A 271 -15.18 -13.72 37.86
N MET A 272 -16.02 -14.63 37.37
CA MET A 272 -17.43 -14.71 37.76
C MET A 272 -17.62 -15.02 39.26
N ARG A 273 -16.75 -15.84 39.85
CA ARG A 273 -16.73 -16.07 41.31
C ARG A 273 -16.28 -14.85 42.10
N ARG A 274 -15.35 -14.05 41.57
CA ARG A 274 -14.94 -12.78 42.19
C ARG A 274 -16.05 -11.73 42.09
N LEU A 275 -16.70 -11.59 40.93
CA LEU A 275 -17.82 -10.68 40.72
C LEU A 275 -19.03 -11.05 41.57
N SER A 276 -19.36 -12.34 41.72
CA SER A 276 -20.43 -12.78 42.63
C SER A 276 -20.07 -12.64 44.12
N LYS A 277 -18.78 -12.65 44.49
CA LYS A 277 -18.34 -12.27 45.85
C LYS A 277 -18.46 -10.76 46.09
N MET A 278 -18.09 -9.93 45.12
CA MET A 278 -18.26 -8.48 45.19
C MET A 278 -19.73 -8.08 45.29
N HIS A 279 -20.61 -8.70 44.51
CA HIS A 279 -22.05 -8.45 44.57
C HIS A 279 -22.69 -8.89 45.91
N ARG A 280 -22.11 -9.88 46.61
CA ARG A 280 -22.53 -10.24 47.97
C ARG A 280 -22.03 -9.23 49.02
N TYR A 281 -20.84 -8.66 48.82
CA TYR A 281 -20.27 -7.65 49.70
C TYR A 281 -21.02 -6.31 49.64
N ASP A 282 -21.57 -5.94 48.47
CA ASP A 282 -22.45 -4.77 48.34
C ASP A 282 -23.83 -4.99 48.99
N VAL A 283 -24.40 -6.20 48.91
CA VAL A 283 -25.68 -6.54 49.55
C VAL A 283 -25.57 -6.55 51.08
N ASP A 284 -24.46 -7.06 51.65
CA ASP A 284 -24.25 -7.03 53.12
C ASP A 284 -23.93 -5.63 53.66
N LYS A 285 -23.34 -4.72 52.86
CA LYS A 285 -23.14 -3.31 53.27
C LYS A 285 -24.37 -2.43 53.11
N GLY A 286 -25.31 -2.80 52.22
CA GLY A 286 -26.58 -2.11 52.02
C GLY A 286 -27.63 -2.33 53.11
N HIS A 287 -27.42 -3.25 54.06
CA HIS A 287 -28.35 -3.56 55.15
C HIS A 287 -27.98 -2.95 56.51
N HIS A 288 -26.98 -2.05 56.58
CA HIS A 288 -26.54 -1.43 57.83
C HIS A 288 -26.79 0.10 57.94
N PHE A 289 -27.58 0.68 57.02
CA PHE A 289 -28.00 2.09 57.06
C PHE A 289 -29.48 2.26 56.70
N GLU A 290 -30.37 1.80 57.57
CA GLU A 290 -31.72 2.36 57.70
C GLU A 290 -32.20 2.18 59.15
N CYS A 291 -32.79 3.24 59.72
CA CYS A 291 -33.26 3.46 61.11
C CYS A 291 -32.31 4.19 62.09
N GLN A 292 -32.22 5.52 61.95
CA GLN A 292 -32.34 6.47 63.06
C GLN A 292 -32.94 7.78 62.50
N ASP A 293 -34.02 8.27 63.13
CA ASP A 293 -34.78 9.51 62.91
C ASP A 293 -35.90 9.52 61.84
N CYS A 294 -37.02 8.81 62.14
CA CYS A 294 -38.29 9.38 62.62
C CYS A 294 -39.39 8.30 62.67
#